data_AF-A0AAE4YUU2-F1
#
_entry.id   AF-A0AAE4YUU2-F1
#
_cell.length_a   1.000
_cell.length_b   1.000
_cell.length_c   1.000
_cell.angle_alpha   90.00
_cell.angle_beta   90.00
_cell.angle_gamma   90.00
#
_symmetry.space_group_name_H-M   'P 1'
#
loop_
_entity.id
_entity.type
_entity.pdbx_description
1 polymer ?
#
loop_
_entity_poly.entity_id
_entity_poly.type
_entity_poly.pdbx_seq_one_letter_code
_entity_poly.pdbx_strand_id
1 'polypeptide(L)'
;MTSNTLFEPSVLGSLTLSNRIVMAPLTRNRAGAGFVPGDLIAEYYAQRASAGLIISEATQISQQGQGYQDTPGIYTEAQVDGWRKVTDAVHAKGGRIFLQLWHVGRVSHVDLQPDGQHPVAPSAIRAETKTFVNNAFVDVSAPRALEPGEIPGIIEDFRRAAANAIAAGFDGVEVHSANGYLLDQFARDGSNTRTDAYGGSVENRARLTLAVTAAVIEEVGAERTGVRISPVSPANGISATDPQAQFNYIVEQLDEMGIAYLHVVEGATGGPRDVAPFDYEALRRRFKNTYIANNGYDLELATTRLEQGLADLFAFGRPFIANPDFVERLKAGAPLANLDMATLYGGGAAGYTDYPAMAAPVDA
;
A
#
# COMPACT_ATOMS: atom_id res chain seq x y z
N MET A 1 -34.51 8.89 1.57
CA MET A 1 -33.30 8.24 1.06
C MET A 1 -32.30 8.26 2.19
N THR A 2 -31.89 7.10 2.69
CA THR A 2 -30.89 7.00 3.76
C THR A 2 -29.58 7.57 3.24
N SER A 3 -29.12 8.67 3.83
CA SER A 3 -27.84 9.29 3.48
C SER A 3 -26.74 8.35 3.96
N ASN A 4 -26.10 7.62 3.03
CA ASN A 4 -24.92 6.81 3.34
C ASN A 4 -23.77 7.75 3.71
N THR A 5 -23.44 7.85 5.00
CA THR A 5 -22.30 8.70 5.44
C THR A 5 -20.99 7.90 5.45
N LEU A 6 -19.85 8.61 5.51
CA LEU A 6 -18.54 7.98 5.71
C LEU A 6 -18.43 7.20 7.03
N PHE A 7 -19.32 7.46 7.98
CA PHE A 7 -19.24 6.93 9.35
C PHE A 7 -20.11 5.70 9.58
N GLU A 8 -20.94 5.34 8.61
CA GLU A 8 -21.77 4.14 8.68
C GLU A 8 -20.94 2.89 8.36
N PRO A 9 -21.28 1.74 9.00
CA PRO A 9 -20.65 0.48 8.67
C PRO A 9 -20.73 0.15 7.18
N SER A 10 -19.69 -0.52 6.66
CA SER A 10 -19.64 -0.99 5.29
C SER A 10 -19.17 -2.43 5.22
N VAL A 11 -19.43 -3.11 4.11
CA VAL A 11 -19.03 -4.50 3.90
C VAL A 11 -17.89 -4.55 2.89
N LEU A 12 -16.83 -5.27 3.22
CA LEU A 12 -15.71 -5.58 2.33
C LEU A 12 -15.48 -7.09 2.36
N GLY A 13 -15.90 -7.79 1.29
CA GLY A 13 -15.93 -9.25 1.29
C GLY A 13 -16.76 -9.79 2.46
N SER A 14 -16.15 -10.60 3.32
CA SER A 14 -16.79 -11.12 4.54
C SER A 14 -16.66 -10.21 5.77
N LEU A 15 -15.95 -9.07 5.65
CA LEU A 15 -15.67 -8.17 6.76
C LEU A 15 -16.74 -7.09 6.85
N THR A 16 -17.24 -6.86 8.07
CA THR A 16 -17.97 -5.63 8.41
C THR A 16 -16.98 -4.60 8.95
N LEU A 17 -16.78 -3.53 8.19
CA LEU A 17 -15.99 -2.37 8.58
C LEU A 17 -16.85 -1.43 9.42
N SER A 18 -16.25 -0.80 10.44
CA SER A 18 -16.96 0.11 11.36
C SER A 18 -17.35 1.45 10.71
N ASN A 19 -16.69 1.82 9.62
CA ASN A 19 -16.91 3.02 8.83
C ASN A 19 -16.23 2.87 7.44
N ARG A 20 -16.27 3.91 6.60
CA ARG A 20 -15.70 3.93 5.24
C ARG A 20 -14.32 4.59 5.16
N ILE A 21 -13.71 4.90 6.30
CA ILE A 21 -12.44 5.60 6.39
C ILE A 21 -11.32 4.57 6.55
N VAL A 22 -10.35 4.61 5.65
CA VAL A 22 -9.23 3.68 5.58
C VAL A 22 -7.95 4.39 5.99
N MET A 23 -7.16 3.77 6.86
CA MET A 23 -5.78 4.19 7.07
C MET A 23 -4.94 3.69 5.90
N ALA A 24 -4.40 4.62 5.11
CA ALA A 24 -3.56 4.30 3.97
C ALA A 24 -2.25 3.60 4.43
N PRO A 25 -1.61 2.82 3.54
CA PRO A 25 -0.31 2.23 3.79
C PRO A 25 0.77 3.31 3.88
N LEU A 26 1.50 3.35 4.99
CA LEU A 26 2.44 4.43 5.31
C LEU A 26 3.73 3.84 5.88
N THR A 27 4.79 3.75 5.08
CA THR A 27 6.12 3.32 5.55
C THR A 27 6.65 4.24 6.66
N ARG A 28 7.07 3.66 7.80
CA ARG A 28 7.56 4.42 8.96
C ARG A 28 8.99 4.08 9.39
N ASN A 29 9.60 3.04 8.83
CA ASN A 29 11.00 2.63 9.08
C ASN A 29 11.31 2.41 10.57
N ARG A 30 10.48 1.64 11.28
CA ARG A 30 10.59 1.41 12.73
C ARG A 30 10.62 -0.08 13.12
N ALA A 31 10.86 -0.97 12.16
CA ALA A 31 11.04 -2.39 12.45
C ALA A 31 12.33 -2.59 13.26
N GLY A 32 12.33 -3.59 14.14
CA GLY A 32 13.50 -3.97 14.92
C GLY A 32 14.50 -4.81 14.14
N ALA A 33 15.49 -5.35 14.85
CA ALA A 33 16.47 -6.27 14.28
C ALA A 33 15.79 -7.44 13.55
N GLY A 34 16.34 -7.83 12.39
CA GLY A 34 15.74 -8.85 11.53
C GLY A 34 14.45 -8.40 10.82
N PHE A 35 14.18 -7.10 10.79
CA PHE A 35 12.99 -6.50 10.18
C PHE A 35 11.69 -6.97 10.86
N VAL A 36 11.78 -7.29 12.15
CA VAL A 36 10.67 -7.80 12.96
C VAL A 36 9.87 -6.63 13.55
N PRO A 37 8.53 -6.60 13.39
CA PRO A 37 7.70 -5.63 14.08
C PRO A 37 7.79 -5.81 15.61
N GLY A 38 8.04 -4.71 16.32
CA GLY A 38 8.10 -4.69 17.80
C GLY A 38 6.86 -4.10 18.46
N ASP A 39 6.88 -4.02 19.78
CA ASP A 39 5.74 -3.52 20.59
C ASP A 39 5.34 -2.09 20.24
N LEU A 40 6.30 -1.26 19.82
CA LEU A 40 6.03 0.11 19.37
C LEU A 40 5.15 0.15 18.11
N ILE A 41 5.35 -0.78 17.17
CA ILE A 41 4.52 -0.89 15.96
C ILE A 41 3.13 -1.40 16.32
N ALA A 42 3.03 -2.35 17.26
CA ALA A 42 1.74 -2.83 17.76
C ALA A 42 0.93 -1.71 18.42
N GLU A 43 1.56 -0.89 19.27
CA GLU A 43 0.93 0.29 19.86
C GLU A 43 0.43 1.27 18.78
N TYR A 44 1.28 1.58 17.79
CA TYR A 44 0.93 2.52 16.72
C TYR A 44 -0.32 2.14 15.94
N TYR A 45 -0.44 0.87 15.53
CA TYR A 45 -1.64 0.41 14.82
C TYR A 45 -2.84 0.28 15.76
N ALA A 46 -2.64 -0.19 16.99
CA ALA A 46 -3.71 -0.24 17.99
C ALA A 46 -4.29 1.16 18.30
N GLN A 47 -3.48 2.22 18.28
CA GLN A 47 -3.99 3.59 18.45
C GLN A 47 -4.95 4.01 17.33
N ARG A 48 -4.86 3.41 16.14
CA ARG A 48 -5.61 3.78 14.93
C ARG A 48 -6.71 2.78 14.57
N ALA A 49 -7.02 1.86 15.48
CA ALA A 49 -8.01 0.79 15.27
C ALA A 49 -9.46 1.29 15.08
N SER A 50 -9.74 2.59 15.25
CA SER A 50 -11.03 3.18 14.90
C SER A 50 -11.25 3.35 13.39
N ALA A 51 -10.19 3.28 12.57
CA ALA A 51 -10.31 3.19 11.12
C ALA A 51 -11.20 2.00 10.73
N GLY A 52 -12.05 2.18 9.71
CA GLY A 52 -12.87 1.10 9.17
C GLY A 52 -12.00 -0.05 8.67
N LEU A 53 -10.88 0.28 8.04
CA LEU A 53 -9.82 -0.64 7.66
C LEU A 53 -8.45 0.04 7.84
N ILE A 54 -7.47 -0.69 8.36
CA ILE A 54 -6.07 -0.31 8.32
C ILE A 54 -5.39 -1.10 7.20
N ILE A 55 -4.59 -0.43 6.39
CA ILE A 55 -3.61 -1.10 5.52
C ILE A 55 -2.24 -0.81 6.12
N SER A 56 -1.48 -1.86 6.42
CA SER A 56 -0.16 -1.74 7.03
C SER A 56 0.79 -0.93 6.16
N GLU A 57 1.91 -0.52 6.73
CA GLU A 57 3.06 -0.12 5.94
C GLU A 57 3.50 -1.21 4.96
N ALA A 58 4.08 -0.77 3.85
CA ALA A 58 4.62 -1.64 2.82
C ALA A 58 5.66 -2.59 3.45
N THR A 59 5.43 -3.90 3.30
CA THR A 59 6.17 -4.96 4.02
C THR A 59 6.81 -5.90 3.02
N GLN A 60 8.15 -5.98 3.04
CA GLN A 60 8.86 -6.71 1.99
C GLN A 60 8.61 -8.23 2.07
N ILE A 61 8.31 -8.83 0.92
CA ILE A 61 8.03 -10.27 0.76
C ILE A 61 9.28 -11.14 0.78
N SER A 62 10.45 -10.53 0.62
CA SER A 62 11.77 -11.16 0.65
C SER A 62 12.82 -10.09 0.93
N GLN A 63 14.05 -10.50 1.25
CA GLN A 63 15.14 -9.52 1.43
C GLN A 63 15.48 -8.79 0.12
N GLN A 64 15.39 -9.46 -1.03
CA GLN A 64 15.56 -8.82 -2.35
C GLN A 64 14.52 -7.71 -2.57
N GLY A 65 13.31 -7.89 -2.02
CA GLY A 65 12.23 -6.91 -2.04
C GLY A 65 12.42 -5.69 -1.13
N GLN A 66 13.50 -5.61 -0.34
CA GLN A 66 13.76 -4.49 0.55
C GLN A 66 14.39 -3.30 -0.19
N GLY A 67 13.86 -2.10 0.06
CA GLY A 67 14.40 -0.87 -0.52
C GLY A 67 14.87 0.16 0.49
N TYR A 68 14.44 0.07 1.74
CA TYR A 68 14.72 1.07 2.77
C TYR A 68 15.12 0.35 4.06
N GLN A 69 15.98 0.97 4.87
CA GLN A 69 16.34 0.43 6.18
C GLN A 69 15.14 0.41 7.14
N ASP A 70 15.14 -0.53 8.07
CA ASP A 70 14.16 -0.66 9.15
C ASP A 70 12.69 -0.75 8.71
N THR A 71 12.43 -1.18 7.47
CA THR A 71 11.07 -1.58 7.04
C THR A 71 10.81 -3.03 7.43
N PRO A 72 9.57 -3.40 7.81
CA PRO A 72 9.25 -4.75 8.25
C PRO A 72 9.21 -5.76 7.10
N GLY A 73 9.58 -7.02 7.38
CA GLY A 73 9.43 -8.14 6.45
C GLY A 73 8.25 -9.06 6.79
N ILE A 74 7.96 -10.03 5.92
CA ILE A 74 6.98 -11.11 6.14
C ILE A 74 7.43 -12.45 5.52
N TYR A 75 8.72 -12.77 5.63
CA TYR A 75 9.33 -13.96 5.02
C TYR A 75 10.08 -14.87 6.00
N THR A 76 10.12 -14.50 7.28
CA THR A 76 10.65 -15.34 8.37
C THR A 76 9.61 -15.55 9.46
N GLU A 77 9.78 -16.63 10.24
CA GLU A 77 8.90 -16.94 11.38
C GLU A 77 8.91 -15.83 12.44
N ALA A 78 10.08 -15.28 12.76
CA ALA A 78 10.19 -14.18 13.72
C ALA A 78 9.41 -12.92 13.27
N GLN A 79 9.36 -12.65 11.96
CA GLN A 79 8.56 -11.56 11.41
C GLN A 79 7.06 -11.85 11.52
N VAL A 80 6.64 -13.09 11.26
CA VAL A 80 5.25 -13.54 11.45
C VAL A 80 4.81 -13.37 12.90
N ASP A 81 5.64 -13.76 13.86
CA ASP A 81 5.35 -13.60 15.29
C ASP A 81 5.30 -12.12 15.72
N GLY A 82 6.20 -11.29 15.19
CA GLY A 82 6.16 -9.84 15.42
C GLY A 82 4.86 -9.22 14.89
N TRP A 83 4.46 -9.59 13.66
CA TRP A 83 3.20 -9.14 13.08
C TRP A 83 1.97 -9.66 13.83
N ARG A 84 2.01 -10.88 14.38
CA ARG A 84 0.92 -11.41 15.20
C ARG A 84 0.60 -10.53 16.40
N LYS A 85 1.62 -9.98 17.06
CA LYS A 85 1.40 -9.01 18.16
C LYS A 85 0.65 -7.76 17.69
N VAL A 86 0.93 -7.32 16.46
CA VAL A 86 0.29 -6.13 15.87
C VAL A 86 -1.18 -6.42 15.55
N THR A 87 -1.46 -7.53 14.87
CA THR A 87 -2.83 -7.93 14.51
C THR A 87 -3.67 -8.18 15.75
N ASP A 88 -3.12 -8.90 16.75
CA ASP A 88 -3.78 -9.13 18.05
C ASP A 88 -4.14 -7.80 18.74
N ALA A 89 -3.23 -6.82 18.75
CA ALA A 89 -3.45 -5.52 19.37
C ALA A 89 -4.52 -4.68 18.65
N VAL A 90 -4.59 -4.77 17.31
CA VAL A 90 -5.64 -4.12 16.50
C VAL A 90 -6.99 -4.80 16.74
N HIS A 91 -7.03 -6.12 16.70
CA HIS A 91 -8.24 -6.93 16.88
C HIS A 91 -8.80 -6.81 18.29
N ALA A 92 -7.95 -6.70 19.32
CA ALA A 92 -8.37 -6.44 20.70
C ALA A 92 -9.17 -5.12 20.86
N LYS A 93 -8.99 -4.18 19.93
CA LYS A 93 -9.76 -2.92 19.84
C LYS A 93 -10.88 -2.96 18.80
N GLY A 94 -11.14 -4.12 18.20
CA GLY A 94 -12.19 -4.33 17.21
C GLY A 94 -11.84 -3.84 15.80
N GLY A 95 -10.59 -3.41 15.55
CA GLY A 95 -10.14 -2.94 14.24
C GLY A 95 -10.01 -4.07 13.20
N ARG A 96 -9.78 -3.69 11.94
CA ARG A 96 -9.45 -4.60 10.83
C ARG A 96 -8.17 -4.13 10.18
N ILE A 97 -7.29 -5.06 9.81
CA ILE A 97 -6.00 -4.75 9.23
C ILE A 97 -5.60 -5.71 8.10
N PHE A 98 -5.15 -5.13 6.98
CA PHE A 98 -4.57 -5.85 5.85
C PHE A 98 -3.07 -5.59 5.78
N LEU A 99 -2.28 -6.59 5.40
CA LEU A 99 -0.85 -6.42 5.17
C LEU A 99 -0.58 -6.01 3.72
N GLN A 100 0.17 -4.92 3.51
CA GLN A 100 0.60 -4.55 2.16
C GLN A 100 1.87 -5.30 1.75
N LEU A 101 1.74 -6.22 0.79
CA LEU A 101 2.82 -7.03 0.23
C LEU A 101 3.67 -6.21 -0.74
N TRP A 102 4.98 -6.21 -0.52
CA TRP A 102 5.87 -5.27 -1.19
C TRP A 102 7.14 -5.91 -1.77
N HIS A 103 7.50 -5.44 -2.96
CA HIS A 103 8.81 -5.65 -3.56
C HIS A 103 9.24 -4.36 -4.25
N VAL A 104 10.35 -3.75 -3.82
CA VAL A 104 10.73 -2.40 -4.29
C VAL A 104 11.29 -2.37 -5.71
N GLY A 105 11.83 -3.49 -6.20
CA GLY A 105 12.48 -3.55 -7.51
C GLY A 105 13.68 -2.61 -7.56
N ARG A 106 13.76 -1.75 -8.58
CA ARG A 106 14.91 -0.82 -8.75
C ARG A 106 15.04 0.27 -7.69
N VAL A 107 14.06 0.44 -6.80
CA VAL A 107 14.09 1.45 -5.73
C VAL A 107 14.78 0.88 -4.50
N SER A 108 16.06 0.55 -4.64
CA SER A 108 16.89 -0.05 -3.58
C SER A 108 18.36 0.31 -3.76
N HIS A 109 19.20 -0.17 -2.85
CA HIS A 109 20.64 0.04 -2.85
C HIS A 109 21.36 -1.27 -2.55
N VAL A 110 22.56 -1.47 -3.11
CA VAL A 110 23.36 -2.71 -2.91
C VAL A 110 23.59 -3.02 -1.42
N ASP A 111 23.74 -2.00 -0.58
CA ASP A 111 23.92 -2.16 0.88
C ASP A 111 22.72 -2.80 1.60
N LEU A 112 21.54 -2.81 0.97
CA LEU A 112 20.34 -3.47 1.51
C LEU A 112 20.15 -4.88 0.95
N GLN A 113 20.86 -5.21 -0.13
CA GLN A 113 20.66 -6.46 -0.84
C GLN A 113 21.52 -7.58 -0.23
N PRO A 114 21.04 -8.83 -0.27
CA PRO A 114 21.85 -9.99 0.13
C PRO A 114 23.18 -9.97 -0.60
N ASP A 115 24.28 -10.13 0.15
CA ASP A 115 25.65 -10.18 -0.38
C ASP A 115 26.06 -8.99 -1.27
N GLY A 116 25.43 -7.83 -1.11
CA GLY A 116 25.74 -6.64 -1.92
C GLY A 116 25.29 -6.75 -3.38
N GLN A 117 24.34 -7.64 -3.69
CA GLN A 117 23.83 -7.81 -5.04
C GLN A 117 23.17 -6.54 -5.59
N HIS A 118 23.08 -6.46 -6.92
CA HIS A 118 22.31 -5.40 -7.56
C HIS A 118 20.81 -5.59 -7.29
N PRO A 119 20.05 -4.51 -7.01
CA PRO A 119 18.60 -4.56 -7.03
C PRO A 119 18.07 -5.12 -8.36
N VAL A 120 16.92 -5.76 -8.34
CA VAL A 120 16.31 -6.34 -9.54
C VAL A 120 15.22 -5.46 -10.12
N ALA A 121 15.00 -5.53 -11.43
CA ALA A 121 14.01 -4.72 -12.14
C ALA A 121 13.57 -5.40 -13.45
N PRO A 122 12.49 -4.93 -14.12
CA PRO A 122 12.18 -5.38 -15.47
C PRO A 122 13.30 -5.10 -16.47
N SER A 123 13.92 -3.91 -16.37
CA SER A 123 15.02 -3.47 -17.22
C SER A 123 16.15 -2.86 -16.39
N ALA A 124 17.38 -2.88 -16.92
CA ALA A 124 18.57 -2.28 -16.30
C ALA A 124 18.56 -0.73 -16.41
N ILE A 125 17.51 -0.10 -15.90
CA ILE A 125 17.30 1.35 -15.91
C ILE A 125 17.20 1.81 -14.45
N ARG A 126 18.20 2.57 -14.00
CA ARG A 126 18.22 3.15 -12.64
C ARG A 126 17.03 4.11 -12.46
N ALA A 127 16.36 4.05 -11.30
CA ALA A 127 15.35 5.05 -10.97
C ALA A 127 16.02 6.39 -10.60
N GLU A 128 15.41 7.50 -11.00
CA GLU A 128 15.84 8.85 -10.60
C GLU A 128 15.23 9.21 -9.25
N THR A 129 15.68 8.52 -8.20
CA THR A 129 15.18 8.71 -6.84
C THR A 129 16.25 8.36 -5.80
N LYS A 130 15.93 8.63 -4.54
CA LYS A 130 16.75 8.28 -3.39
C LYS A 130 16.10 7.19 -2.56
N THR A 131 16.91 6.44 -1.84
CA THR A 131 16.47 5.53 -0.80
C THR A 131 17.18 5.79 0.53
N PHE A 132 16.56 5.36 1.63
CA PHE A 132 17.07 5.53 2.99
C PHE A 132 17.83 4.28 3.42
N VAL A 133 19.15 4.39 3.54
CA VAL A 133 20.07 3.33 4.00
C VAL A 133 21.26 3.96 4.72
N ASN A 134 21.90 3.24 5.63
CA ASN A 134 23.03 3.74 6.44
C ASN A 134 22.71 5.08 7.12
N ASN A 135 21.47 5.23 7.63
CA ASN A 135 20.95 6.46 8.23
C ASN A 135 20.99 7.71 7.32
N ALA A 136 20.99 7.57 6.00
CA ALA A 136 20.97 8.69 5.05
C ALA A 136 20.12 8.41 3.80
N PHE A 137 19.64 9.48 3.17
CA PHE A 137 19.07 9.37 1.82
C PHE A 137 20.18 9.40 0.77
N VAL A 138 20.37 8.29 0.07
CA VAL A 138 21.37 8.12 -0.98
C VAL A 138 20.69 7.80 -2.30
N ASP A 139 21.37 8.01 -3.42
CA ASP A 139 20.84 7.60 -4.73
C ASP A 139 20.71 6.08 -4.79
N VAL A 140 19.66 5.60 -5.45
CA VAL A 140 19.48 4.15 -5.65
C VAL A 140 20.59 3.57 -6.53
N SER A 141 20.92 2.28 -6.33
CA SER A 141 21.92 1.60 -7.16
C SER A 141 21.38 1.27 -8.56
N ALA A 142 22.29 1.04 -9.52
CA ALA A 142 21.88 0.51 -10.82
C ALA A 142 21.31 -0.91 -10.65
N PRO A 143 20.11 -1.20 -11.19
CA PRO A 143 19.51 -2.51 -11.08
C PRO A 143 20.02 -3.45 -12.18
N ARG A 144 19.87 -4.76 -11.96
CA ARG A 144 19.95 -5.79 -13.00
C ARG A 144 18.54 -6.10 -13.53
N ALA A 145 18.43 -6.32 -14.84
CA ALA A 145 17.20 -6.83 -15.43
C ALA A 145 16.98 -8.30 -15.03
N LEU A 146 15.78 -8.64 -14.57
CA LEU A 146 15.39 -10.02 -14.26
C LEU A 146 15.43 -10.90 -15.50
N GLU A 147 15.99 -12.09 -15.38
CA GLU A 147 15.86 -13.11 -16.41
C GLU A 147 14.44 -13.71 -16.37
N PRO A 148 13.89 -14.18 -17.50
CA PRO A 148 12.56 -14.77 -17.53
C PRO A 148 12.37 -15.93 -16.54
N GLY A 149 13.44 -16.71 -16.29
CA GLY A 149 13.43 -17.84 -15.35
C GLY A 149 13.39 -17.44 -13.88
N GLU A 150 13.64 -16.17 -13.53
CA GLU A 150 13.60 -15.67 -12.16
C GLU A 150 12.20 -15.22 -11.73
N ILE A 151 11.34 -14.88 -12.70
CA ILE A 151 9.99 -14.34 -12.46
C ILE A 151 9.09 -15.30 -11.67
N PRO A 152 9.08 -16.63 -11.93
CA PRO A 152 8.33 -17.57 -11.11
C PRO A 152 8.72 -17.53 -9.62
N GLY A 153 9.99 -17.27 -9.29
CA GLY A 153 10.44 -17.13 -7.91
C GLY A 153 9.85 -15.91 -7.21
N ILE A 154 9.73 -14.78 -7.92
CA ILE A 154 9.08 -13.57 -7.37
C ILE A 154 7.59 -13.83 -7.10
N ILE A 155 6.90 -14.52 -8.01
CA ILE A 155 5.49 -14.88 -7.82
C ILE A 155 5.32 -15.76 -6.57
N GLU A 156 6.22 -16.75 -6.41
CA GLU A 156 6.22 -17.62 -5.22
C GLU A 156 6.52 -16.86 -3.92
N ASP A 157 7.41 -15.86 -3.94
CA ASP A 157 7.65 -15.02 -2.77
C ASP A 157 6.41 -14.22 -2.37
N PHE A 158 5.63 -13.68 -3.33
CA PHE A 158 4.36 -13.03 -3.03
C PHE A 158 3.33 -14.01 -2.44
N ARG A 159 3.23 -15.22 -3.01
CA ARG A 159 2.33 -16.28 -2.49
C ARG A 159 2.67 -16.64 -1.05
N ARG A 160 3.95 -16.94 -0.77
CA ARG A 160 4.43 -17.26 0.58
C ARG A 160 4.24 -16.11 1.57
N ALA A 161 4.49 -14.88 1.14
CA ALA A 161 4.26 -13.70 1.96
C ALA A 161 2.77 -13.53 2.31
N ALA A 162 1.86 -13.81 1.37
CA ALA A 162 0.42 -13.81 1.63
C ALA A 162 0.03 -14.89 2.66
N ALA A 163 0.55 -16.11 2.51
CA ALA A 163 0.36 -17.20 3.48
C ALA A 163 0.83 -16.80 4.88
N ASN A 164 2.03 -16.22 4.97
CA ASN A 164 2.61 -15.73 6.22
C ASN A 164 1.80 -14.59 6.84
N ALA A 165 1.23 -13.70 6.03
CA ALA A 165 0.35 -12.63 6.50
C ALA A 165 -0.92 -13.20 7.16
N ILE A 166 -1.58 -14.17 6.51
CA ILE A 166 -2.74 -14.85 7.11
C ILE A 166 -2.34 -15.62 8.36
N ALA A 167 -1.18 -16.30 8.33
CA ALA A 167 -0.65 -16.98 9.51
C ALA A 167 -0.41 -15.99 10.66
N ALA A 168 0.03 -14.77 10.40
CA ALA A 168 0.20 -13.68 11.37
C ALA A 168 -1.13 -13.06 11.84
N GLY A 169 -2.28 -13.52 11.35
CA GLY A 169 -3.59 -13.05 11.80
C GLY A 169 -4.10 -11.79 11.09
N PHE A 170 -3.55 -11.42 9.93
CA PHE A 170 -4.15 -10.34 9.13
C PHE A 170 -5.52 -10.75 8.58
N ASP A 171 -6.42 -9.77 8.43
CA ASP A 171 -7.75 -9.99 7.85
C ASP A 171 -7.69 -10.21 6.32
N GLY A 172 -6.59 -9.79 5.70
CA GLY A 172 -6.29 -9.95 4.28
C GLY A 172 -4.98 -9.29 3.89
N VAL A 173 -4.74 -9.16 2.58
CA VAL A 173 -3.52 -8.61 2.01
C VAL A 173 -3.81 -7.61 0.90
N GLU A 174 -2.90 -6.64 0.72
CA GLU A 174 -2.89 -5.72 -0.40
C GLU A 174 -1.64 -5.93 -1.25
N VAL A 175 -1.79 -6.29 -2.52
CA VAL A 175 -0.68 -6.35 -3.47
C VAL A 175 -0.28 -4.94 -3.88
N HIS A 176 0.96 -4.54 -3.57
CA HIS A 176 1.46 -3.21 -3.93
C HIS A 176 1.93 -3.15 -5.40
N SER A 177 1.05 -2.68 -6.30
CA SER A 177 1.34 -2.43 -7.72
C SER A 177 1.29 -0.94 -8.08
N ALA A 178 1.92 -0.12 -7.25
CA ALA A 178 1.87 1.34 -7.31
C ALA A 178 3.23 1.97 -6.96
N ASN A 179 3.30 3.30 -7.04
CA ASN A 179 4.38 4.16 -6.59
C ASN A 179 5.75 3.82 -7.19
N GLY A 180 5.78 3.24 -8.39
CA GLY A 180 7.03 2.92 -9.06
C GLY A 180 7.84 1.79 -8.43
N TYR A 181 7.22 0.89 -7.66
CA TYR A 181 7.84 -0.35 -7.17
C TYR A 181 7.70 -1.50 -8.17
N LEU A 182 8.21 -2.70 -7.87
CA LEU A 182 8.48 -3.74 -8.87
C LEU A 182 7.31 -4.00 -9.85
N LEU A 183 6.11 -4.23 -9.33
CA LEU A 183 4.95 -4.54 -10.19
C LEU A 183 4.54 -3.34 -11.06
N ASP A 184 4.60 -2.12 -10.52
CA ASP A 184 4.36 -0.89 -11.28
C ASP A 184 5.47 -0.66 -12.32
N GLN A 185 6.72 -1.01 -11.99
CA GLN A 185 7.86 -0.95 -12.91
C GLN A 185 7.64 -1.85 -14.12
N PHE A 186 7.07 -3.05 -13.93
CA PHE A 186 6.69 -3.93 -15.04
C PHE A 186 5.51 -3.37 -15.83
N ALA A 187 4.50 -2.81 -15.16
CA ALA A 187 3.29 -2.29 -15.80
C ALA A 187 3.58 -1.12 -16.77
N ARG A 188 4.62 -0.31 -16.53
CA ARG A 188 4.85 0.93 -17.28
C ARG A 188 6.06 0.87 -18.23
N ASP A 189 5.85 1.37 -19.44
CA ASP A 189 6.84 1.37 -20.52
C ASP A 189 8.05 2.29 -20.27
N GLY A 190 7.95 3.29 -19.39
CA GLY A 190 9.09 4.12 -18.99
C GLY A 190 10.16 3.38 -18.17
N SER A 191 9.80 2.25 -17.55
CA SER A 191 10.73 1.39 -16.79
C SER A 191 10.86 -0.03 -17.34
N ASN A 192 9.94 -0.46 -18.21
CA ASN A 192 9.93 -1.78 -18.81
C ASN A 192 10.15 -1.72 -20.32
N THR A 193 11.39 -2.02 -20.72
CA THR A 193 11.84 -2.10 -22.11
C THR A 193 12.11 -3.54 -22.55
N ARG A 194 11.55 -4.53 -21.83
CA ARG A 194 11.73 -5.95 -22.15
C ARG A 194 11.12 -6.31 -23.50
N THR A 195 11.70 -7.32 -24.14
CA THR A 195 11.25 -7.87 -25.44
C THR A 195 10.68 -9.28 -25.32
N ASP A 196 10.58 -9.82 -24.11
CA ASP A 196 10.00 -11.13 -23.83
C ASP A 196 8.51 -11.03 -23.49
N ALA A 197 7.93 -12.10 -22.95
CA ALA A 197 6.52 -12.17 -22.57
C ALA A 197 6.10 -11.20 -21.45
N TYR A 198 7.04 -10.45 -20.86
CA TYR A 198 6.79 -9.51 -19.78
C TYR A 198 7.03 -8.04 -20.18
N GLY A 199 7.24 -7.74 -21.47
CA GLY A 199 7.33 -6.36 -21.98
C GLY A 199 6.75 -6.19 -23.38
N GLY A 200 6.87 -4.97 -23.90
CA GLY A 200 6.27 -4.57 -25.17
C GLY A 200 4.80 -4.20 -25.01
N SER A 201 3.88 -5.15 -25.20
CA SER A 201 2.43 -4.88 -25.21
C SER A 201 1.85 -4.58 -23.83
N VAL A 202 0.65 -4.00 -23.78
CA VAL A 202 -0.08 -3.71 -22.52
C VAL A 202 -0.29 -4.98 -21.70
N GLU A 203 -0.65 -6.08 -22.36
CA GLU A 203 -0.91 -7.38 -21.76
C GLU A 203 0.36 -7.98 -21.16
N ASN A 204 1.48 -7.91 -21.89
CA ASN A 204 2.76 -8.42 -21.40
C ASN A 204 3.27 -7.61 -20.20
N ARG A 205 3.14 -6.28 -20.22
CA ARG A 205 3.51 -5.43 -19.09
C ARG A 205 2.64 -5.68 -17.86
N ALA A 206 1.35 -5.97 -18.05
CA ALA A 206 0.42 -6.33 -16.97
C ALA A 206 0.66 -7.74 -16.40
N ARG A 207 1.31 -8.63 -17.17
CA ARG A 207 1.41 -10.07 -16.87
C ARG A 207 1.93 -10.38 -15.47
N LEU A 208 2.95 -9.66 -15.00
CA LEU A 208 3.51 -9.92 -13.67
C LEU A 208 2.51 -9.56 -12.55
N THR A 209 1.89 -8.38 -12.62
CA THR A 209 0.88 -7.95 -11.63
C THR A 209 -0.28 -8.95 -11.57
N LEU A 210 -0.77 -9.41 -12.73
CA LEU A 210 -1.87 -10.35 -12.81
C LEU A 210 -1.48 -11.75 -12.32
N ALA A 211 -0.28 -12.23 -12.65
CA ALA A 211 0.21 -13.53 -12.18
C ALA A 211 0.45 -13.55 -10.66
N VAL A 212 1.02 -12.48 -10.10
CA VAL A 212 1.17 -12.30 -8.65
C VAL A 212 -0.19 -12.29 -7.98
N THR A 213 -1.14 -11.50 -8.50
CA THR A 213 -2.47 -11.40 -7.91
C THR A 213 -3.19 -12.76 -7.94
N ALA A 214 -3.11 -13.50 -9.05
CA ALA A 214 -3.68 -14.83 -9.16
C ALA A 214 -3.09 -15.81 -8.13
N ALA A 215 -1.77 -15.82 -7.94
CA ALA A 215 -1.12 -16.68 -6.96
C ALA A 215 -1.52 -16.32 -5.51
N VAL A 216 -1.66 -15.02 -5.21
CA VAL A 216 -2.15 -14.56 -3.91
C VAL A 216 -3.60 -14.98 -3.70
N ILE A 217 -4.47 -14.85 -4.70
CA ILE A 217 -5.86 -15.32 -4.64
C ILE A 217 -5.94 -16.82 -4.37
N GLU A 218 -5.14 -17.62 -5.07
CA GLU A 218 -5.09 -19.07 -4.87
C GLU A 218 -4.73 -19.44 -3.42
N GLU A 219 -3.84 -18.65 -2.81
CA GLU A 219 -3.39 -18.89 -1.43
C GLU A 219 -4.38 -18.45 -0.36
N VAL A 220 -4.95 -17.24 -0.49
CA VAL A 220 -5.68 -16.59 0.62
C VAL A 220 -7.13 -16.22 0.31
N GLY A 221 -7.57 -16.44 -0.93
CA GLY A 221 -8.91 -16.09 -1.39
C GLY A 221 -9.00 -14.67 -1.98
N ALA A 222 -9.88 -14.50 -2.97
CA ALA A 222 -10.10 -13.22 -3.64
C ALA A 222 -10.74 -12.18 -2.71
N GLU A 223 -11.61 -12.62 -1.80
CA GLU A 223 -12.29 -11.79 -0.81
C GLU A 223 -11.37 -11.21 0.28
N ARG A 224 -10.13 -11.70 0.35
CA ARG A 224 -9.07 -11.20 1.24
C ARG A 224 -7.93 -10.53 0.48
N THR A 225 -8.05 -10.36 -0.83
CA THR A 225 -7.01 -9.80 -1.68
C THR A 225 -7.44 -8.45 -2.21
N GLY A 226 -6.67 -7.41 -1.93
CA GLY A 226 -6.77 -6.10 -2.58
C GLY A 226 -5.57 -5.81 -3.46
N VAL A 227 -5.70 -4.87 -4.40
CA VAL A 227 -4.57 -4.40 -5.23
C VAL A 227 -4.52 -2.88 -5.21
N ARG A 228 -3.32 -2.33 -4.98
CA ARG A 228 -3.09 -0.89 -5.04
C ARG A 228 -2.38 -0.46 -6.33
N ILE A 229 -2.93 0.53 -7.02
CA ILE A 229 -2.38 1.14 -8.25
C ILE A 229 -2.26 2.66 -8.12
N SER A 230 -1.41 3.28 -8.95
CA SER A 230 -1.20 4.74 -8.93
C SER A 230 -1.04 5.31 -10.35
N PRO A 231 -2.09 5.26 -11.20
CA PRO A 231 -1.96 5.23 -12.66
C PRO A 231 -1.05 6.28 -13.31
N VAL A 232 -1.04 7.49 -12.76
CA VAL A 232 -0.28 8.62 -13.27
C VAL A 232 0.74 9.20 -12.29
N SER A 233 0.92 8.58 -11.13
CA SER A 233 1.91 9.08 -10.17
C SER A 233 3.31 9.00 -10.77
N PRO A 234 4.12 10.08 -10.67
CA PRO A 234 5.52 10.09 -11.11
C PRO A 234 6.48 9.59 -10.01
N ALA A 235 5.96 9.01 -8.94
CA ALA A 235 6.75 8.57 -7.80
C ALA A 235 7.90 7.64 -8.25
N ASN A 236 9.07 7.80 -7.62
CA ASN A 236 10.25 6.99 -7.91
C ASN A 236 10.72 7.04 -9.38
N GLY A 237 10.48 8.15 -10.07
CA GLY A 237 10.96 8.35 -11.44
C GLY A 237 10.35 7.37 -12.44
N ILE A 238 9.10 6.95 -12.20
CA ILE A 238 8.35 6.10 -13.13
C ILE A 238 7.45 6.94 -14.04
N SER A 239 7.27 6.49 -15.28
CA SER A 239 6.41 7.14 -16.27
C SER A 239 5.77 6.09 -17.18
N ALA A 240 4.64 6.44 -17.79
CA ALA A 240 3.98 5.65 -18.83
C ALA A 240 3.57 6.54 -20.01
N THR A 241 3.75 6.07 -21.24
CA THR A 241 3.34 6.82 -22.45
C THR A 241 1.82 6.88 -22.58
N ASP A 242 1.13 5.76 -22.35
CA ASP A 242 -0.33 5.66 -22.34
C ASP A 242 -0.82 4.96 -21.07
N PRO A 243 -0.92 5.70 -19.94
CA PRO A 243 -1.38 5.12 -18.68
C PRO A 243 -2.84 4.67 -18.76
N GLN A 244 -3.70 5.34 -19.54
CA GLN A 244 -5.12 5.01 -19.57
C GLN A 244 -5.34 3.60 -20.12
N ALA A 245 -4.75 3.27 -21.27
CA ALA A 245 -4.87 1.94 -21.85
C ALA A 245 -4.29 0.86 -20.92
N GLN A 246 -3.11 1.13 -20.34
CA GLN A 246 -2.43 0.18 -19.45
C GLN A 246 -3.28 -0.17 -18.21
N PHE A 247 -3.78 0.85 -17.51
CA PHE A 247 -4.50 0.64 -16.26
C PHE A 247 -5.96 0.24 -16.48
N ASN A 248 -6.58 0.59 -17.62
CA ASN A 248 -7.88 0.01 -18.00
C ASN A 248 -7.78 -1.51 -18.12
N TYR A 249 -6.78 -2.01 -18.85
CA TYR A 249 -6.57 -3.45 -19.03
C TYR A 249 -6.31 -4.17 -17.70
N ILE A 250 -5.40 -3.63 -16.88
CA ILE A 250 -5.13 -4.21 -15.54
C ILE A 250 -6.42 -4.28 -14.73
N VAL A 251 -7.20 -3.20 -14.67
CA VAL A 251 -8.41 -3.15 -13.86
C VAL A 251 -9.51 -4.08 -14.38
N GLU A 252 -9.67 -4.22 -15.69
CA GLU A 252 -10.61 -5.20 -16.29
C GLU A 252 -10.24 -6.64 -15.88
N GLN A 253 -8.95 -6.99 -15.92
CA GLN A 253 -8.49 -8.32 -15.52
C GLN A 253 -8.61 -8.55 -14.00
N LEU A 254 -8.35 -7.53 -13.19
CA LEU A 254 -8.55 -7.61 -11.73
C LEU A 254 -10.03 -7.74 -11.34
N ASP A 255 -10.93 -7.10 -12.09
CA ASP A 255 -12.38 -7.25 -11.93
C ASP A 255 -12.83 -8.69 -12.21
N GLU A 256 -12.34 -9.29 -13.31
CA GLU A 256 -12.61 -10.69 -13.66
C GLU A 256 -12.11 -11.68 -12.58
N MET A 257 -10.99 -11.36 -11.91
CA MET A 257 -10.46 -12.13 -10.80
C MET A 257 -11.28 -11.99 -9.50
N GLY A 258 -12.18 -11.01 -9.42
CA GLY A 258 -13.08 -10.84 -8.27
C GLY A 258 -12.39 -10.41 -6.97
N ILE A 259 -11.24 -9.71 -7.05
CA ILE A 259 -10.53 -9.22 -5.86
C ILE A 259 -11.43 -8.34 -4.97
N ALA A 260 -11.19 -8.35 -3.66
CA ALA A 260 -12.00 -7.65 -2.67
C ALA A 260 -12.12 -6.16 -2.95
N TYR A 261 -11.00 -5.52 -3.29
CA TYR A 261 -10.98 -4.10 -3.59
C TYR A 261 -9.85 -3.68 -4.53
N LEU A 262 -10.08 -2.56 -5.22
CA LEU A 262 -9.07 -1.79 -5.94
C LEU A 262 -8.78 -0.51 -5.17
N HIS A 263 -7.53 -0.27 -4.81
CA HIS A 263 -7.08 0.94 -4.13
C HIS A 263 -6.29 1.84 -5.08
N VAL A 264 -6.81 3.03 -5.35
CA VAL A 264 -6.28 3.92 -6.38
C VAL A 264 -5.75 5.21 -5.78
N VAL A 265 -4.48 5.49 -6.05
CA VAL A 265 -3.91 6.82 -5.84
C VAL A 265 -4.30 7.73 -7.01
N GLU A 266 -5.09 8.76 -6.73
CA GLU A 266 -5.57 9.70 -7.75
C GLU A 266 -4.62 10.90 -7.88
N GLY A 267 -3.77 10.88 -8.89
CA GLY A 267 -2.76 11.89 -9.19
C GLY A 267 -1.36 11.49 -8.73
N ALA A 268 -0.58 12.45 -8.24
CA ALA A 268 0.75 12.19 -7.68
C ALA A 268 0.64 11.81 -6.20
N THR A 269 1.19 10.65 -5.83
CA THR A 269 1.29 10.19 -4.44
C THR A 269 1.84 11.28 -3.52
N GLY A 270 1.01 11.76 -2.59
CA GLY A 270 1.40 12.80 -1.63
C GLY A 270 1.55 14.20 -2.24
N GLY A 271 1.19 14.37 -3.50
CA GLY A 271 1.23 15.61 -4.26
C GLY A 271 -0.13 15.96 -4.88
N PRO A 272 -0.16 16.81 -5.92
CA PRO A 272 -1.40 17.25 -6.55
C PRO A 272 -2.20 16.10 -7.17
N ARG A 273 -3.53 16.28 -7.28
CA ARG A 273 -4.44 15.31 -7.91
C ARG A 273 -4.44 15.44 -9.45
N ASP A 274 -4.05 16.60 -9.97
CA ASP A 274 -4.14 17.03 -11.37
C ASP A 274 -2.78 17.07 -12.08
N VAL A 275 -1.94 16.06 -11.86
CA VAL A 275 -0.58 16.01 -12.45
C VAL A 275 -0.53 15.51 -13.89
N ALA A 276 -1.56 14.79 -14.34
CA ALA A 276 -1.69 14.30 -15.71
C ALA A 276 -3.16 13.98 -16.00
N PRO A 277 -3.61 14.07 -17.27
CA PRO A 277 -4.95 13.67 -17.65
C PRO A 277 -5.13 12.16 -17.48
N PHE A 278 -6.19 11.77 -16.77
CA PHE A 278 -6.58 10.38 -16.56
C PHE A 278 -8.05 10.30 -16.16
N ASP A 279 -8.81 9.39 -16.76
CA ASP A 279 -10.22 9.15 -16.43
C ASP A 279 -10.31 8.08 -15.33
N TYR A 280 -10.38 8.53 -14.08
CA TYR A 280 -10.58 7.64 -12.91
C TYR A 280 -11.99 7.06 -12.85
N GLU A 281 -12.99 7.76 -13.38
CA GLU A 281 -14.36 7.24 -13.44
C GLU A 281 -14.44 6.06 -14.41
N ALA A 282 -13.62 6.06 -15.47
CA ALA A 282 -13.44 4.91 -16.35
C ALA A 282 -12.91 3.68 -15.61
N LEU A 283 -12.02 3.83 -14.62
CA LEU A 283 -11.59 2.72 -13.77
C LEU A 283 -12.73 2.27 -12.85
N ARG A 284 -13.41 3.22 -12.18
CA ARG A 284 -14.57 2.89 -11.32
C ARG A 284 -15.67 2.16 -12.08
N ARG A 285 -15.91 2.51 -13.35
CA ARG A 285 -16.89 1.83 -14.21
C ARG A 285 -16.45 0.41 -14.59
N ARG A 286 -15.15 0.13 -14.67
CA ARG A 286 -14.61 -1.20 -15.01
C ARG A 286 -14.57 -2.13 -13.81
N PHE A 287 -14.22 -1.61 -12.64
CA PHE A 287 -14.15 -2.38 -11.41
C PHE A 287 -15.48 -2.34 -10.64
N LYS A 288 -16.12 -3.50 -10.44
CA LYS A 288 -17.46 -3.61 -9.84
C LYS A 288 -17.44 -3.76 -8.33
N ASN A 289 -16.38 -4.37 -7.80
CA ASN A 289 -16.18 -4.52 -6.36
C ASN A 289 -15.76 -3.18 -5.71
N THR A 290 -15.29 -3.22 -4.46
CA THR A 290 -15.01 -2.04 -3.65
C THR A 290 -13.87 -1.18 -4.22
N TYR A 291 -14.15 0.09 -4.52
CA TYR A 291 -13.13 1.06 -4.92
C TYR A 291 -12.69 1.91 -3.72
N ILE A 292 -11.40 1.87 -3.37
CA ILE A 292 -10.79 2.70 -2.33
C ILE A 292 -10.08 3.88 -2.99
N ALA A 293 -10.60 5.09 -2.81
CA ALA A 293 -9.99 6.31 -3.35
C ALA A 293 -8.94 6.89 -2.39
N ASN A 294 -7.81 7.34 -2.94
CA ASN A 294 -6.71 7.91 -2.17
C ASN A 294 -6.12 9.15 -2.85
N ASN A 295 -5.41 9.96 -2.07
CA ASN A 295 -4.70 11.20 -2.41
C ASN A 295 -5.53 12.49 -2.26
N GLY A 296 -5.19 13.31 -1.26
CA GLY A 296 -5.77 14.65 -1.08
C GLY A 296 -7.25 14.70 -0.69
N TYR A 297 -7.81 13.60 -0.16
CA TYR A 297 -9.18 13.59 0.36
C TYR A 297 -9.28 14.31 1.70
N ASP A 298 -10.35 15.11 1.84
CA ASP A 298 -10.92 15.58 3.09
C ASP A 298 -12.35 15.02 3.25
N LEU A 299 -13.05 15.43 4.32
CA LEU A 299 -14.40 14.96 4.61
C LEU A 299 -15.41 15.37 3.52
N GLU A 300 -15.33 16.60 3.02
CA GLU A 300 -16.28 17.14 2.05
C GLU A 300 -16.14 16.44 0.69
N LEU A 301 -14.91 16.30 0.19
CA LEU A 301 -14.63 15.63 -1.06
C LEU A 301 -14.98 14.14 -0.98
N ALA A 302 -14.64 13.46 0.12
CA ALA A 302 -14.98 12.05 0.31
C ALA A 302 -16.50 11.84 0.35
N THR A 303 -17.24 12.70 1.07
CA THR A 303 -18.71 12.66 1.12
C THR A 303 -19.31 12.86 -0.27
N THR A 304 -18.86 13.87 -1.00
CA THR A 304 -19.33 14.15 -2.37
C THR A 304 -19.10 12.96 -3.31
N ARG A 305 -17.92 12.32 -3.25
CA ARG A 305 -17.60 11.18 -4.11
C ARG A 305 -18.36 9.92 -3.73
N LEU A 306 -18.67 9.74 -2.45
CA LEU A 306 -19.53 8.65 -1.98
C LEU A 306 -20.96 8.82 -2.51
N GLU A 307 -21.52 10.02 -2.41
CA GLU A 307 -22.88 10.32 -2.90
C GLU A 307 -23.00 10.15 -4.43
N GLN A 308 -21.93 10.41 -5.17
CA GLN A 308 -21.85 10.20 -6.61
C GLN A 308 -21.62 8.72 -7.00
N GLY A 309 -21.36 7.83 -6.04
CA GLY A 309 -21.03 6.42 -6.30
C GLY A 309 -19.67 6.21 -6.98
N LEU A 310 -18.77 7.20 -6.90
CA LEU A 310 -17.47 7.16 -7.57
C LEU A 310 -16.40 6.42 -6.76
N ALA A 311 -16.62 6.22 -5.46
CA ALA A 311 -15.78 5.42 -4.58
C ALA A 311 -16.61 4.90 -3.40
N ASP A 312 -16.18 3.79 -2.81
CA ASP A 312 -16.89 3.11 -1.74
C ASP A 312 -16.22 3.33 -0.37
N LEU A 313 -14.89 3.42 -0.36
CA LEU A 313 -14.03 3.68 0.80
C LEU A 313 -13.00 4.78 0.46
N PHE A 314 -12.48 5.45 1.49
CA PHE A 314 -11.56 6.59 1.32
C PHE A 314 -10.34 6.44 2.22
N ALA A 315 -9.16 6.37 1.61
CA ALA A 315 -7.90 6.18 2.31
C ALA A 315 -7.19 7.50 2.59
N PHE A 316 -6.82 7.70 3.86
CA PHE A 316 -6.13 8.89 4.34
C PHE A 316 -4.73 8.50 4.84
N GLY A 317 -3.72 9.27 4.41
CA GLY A 317 -2.33 9.02 4.75
C GLY A 317 -1.83 9.91 5.89
N ARG A 318 -1.23 11.04 5.51
CA ARG A 318 -0.67 12.05 6.43
C ARG A 318 -1.58 12.39 7.63
N PRO A 319 -2.92 12.57 7.48
CA PRO A 319 -3.78 12.85 8.61
C PRO A 319 -3.77 11.74 9.68
N PHE A 320 -3.79 10.47 9.29
CA PHE A 320 -3.73 9.35 10.23
C PHE A 320 -2.38 9.28 10.97
N ILE A 321 -1.29 9.78 10.40
CA ILE A 321 -0.01 9.80 11.11
C ILE A 321 -0.13 10.67 12.37
N ALA A 322 -0.62 11.90 12.23
CA ALA A 322 -0.67 12.85 13.34
C ALA A 322 -1.92 12.72 14.23
N ASN A 323 -2.93 11.95 13.81
CA ASN A 323 -4.21 11.86 14.49
C ASN A 323 -4.59 10.38 14.67
N PRO A 324 -4.24 9.74 15.80
CA PRO A 324 -4.61 8.35 16.05
C PRO A 324 -6.14 8.15 16.11
N ASP A 325 -6.86 9.18 16.55
CA ASP A 325 -8.31 9.29 16.66
C ASP A 325 -8.94 10.06 15.48
N PHE A 326 -8.37 9.90 14.28
CA PHE A 326 -8.76 10.66 13.09
C PHE A 326 -10.26 10.55 12.77
N VAL A 327 -10.85 9.36 12.91
CA VAL A 327 -12.28 9.12 12.63
C VAL A 327 -13.15 9.94 13.58
N GLU A 328 -12.82 9.94 14.87
CA GLU A 328 -13.52 10.68 15.91
C GLU A 328 -13.44 12.19 15.68
N ARG A 329 -12.27 12.70 15.27
CA ARG A 329 -12.11 14.12 14.92
C ARG A 329 -12.96 14.52 13.74
N LEU A 330 -13.03 13.69 12.68
CA LEU A 330 -13.89 13.95 11.54
C LEU A 330 -15.38 13.98 11.95
N LYS A 331 -15.82 13.06 12.80
CA LYS A 331 -17.21 13.04 13.32
C LYS A 331 -17.56 14.29 14.12
N ALA A 332 -16.62 14.76 14.96
CA ALA A 332 -16.81 15.90 15.83
C ALA A 332 -16.57 17.27 15.15
N GLY A 333 -16.03 17.28 13.92
CA GLY A 333 -15.55 18.51 13.29
C GLY A 333 -14.37 19.14 14.04
N ALA A 334 -13.59 18.33 14.76
CA ALA A 334 -12.49 18.79 15.59
C ALA A 334 -11.24 19.13 14.75
N PRO A 335 -10.39 20.07 15.20
CA PRO A 335 -9.16 20.38 14.51
C PRO A 335 -8.21 19.18 14.46
N LEU A 336 -7.50 19.02 13.33
CA LEU A 336 -6.49 17.99 13.16
C LEU A 336 -5.13 18.49 13.67
N ALA A 337 -4.38 17.61 14.33
CA ALA A 337 -3.00 17.86 14.69
C ALA A 337 -2.12 17.94 13.44
N ASN A 338 -1.10 18.81 13.51
CA ASN A 338 -0.12 18.96 12.44
C ASN A 338 0.85 17.78 12.40
N LEU A 339 1.14 17.32 11.19
CA LEU A 339 2.18 16.34 10.94
C LEU A 339 3.56 16.97 11.15
N ASP A 340 4.42 16.28 11.90
CA ASP A 340 5.84 16.60 11.95
C ASP A 340 6.55 15.78 10.88
N MET A 341 7.08 16.47 9.88
CA MET A 341 7.76 15.83 8.75
C MET A 341 9.14 15.28 9.15
N ALA A 342 9.76 15.80 10.21
CA ALA A 342 11.10 15.38 10.64
C ALA A 342 11.12 13.97 11.24
N THR A 343 9.98 13.50 11.75
CA THR A 343 9.81 12.21 12.43
C THR A 343 9.07 11.19 11.57
N LEU A 344 8.88 11.47 10.29
CA LEU A 344 8.10 10.60 9.40
C LEU A 344 8.73 9.20 9.26
N TYR A 345 10.06 9.14 9.10
CA TYR A 345 10.81 7.91 8.86
C TYR A 345 11.89 7.71 9.94
N GLY A 346 11.99 6.52 10.51
CA GLY A 346 13.00 6.19 11.52
C GLY A 346 12.65 6.68 12.92
N GLY A 347 13.58 6.50 13.86
CA GLY A 347 13.45 6.96 15.24
C GLY A 347 12.66 6.01 16.14
N GLY A 348 12.06 6.56 17.19
CA GLY A 348 11.30 5.81 18.19
C GLY A 348 9.84 6.29 18.29
N ALA A 349 9.34 6.41 19.52
CA ALA A 349 7.96 6.82 19.81
C ALA A 349 7.62 8.25 19.35
N ALA A 350 8.61 9.15 19.30
CA ALA A 350 8.42 10.53 18.91
C ALA A 350 7.94 10.67 17.45
N GLY A 351 6.85 11.40 17.25
CA GLY A 351 6.16 11.53 15.96
C GLY A 351 5.57 10.23 15.44
N TYR A 352 5.29 9.29 16.35
CA TYR A 352 4.77 7.96 16.01
C TYR A 352 3.58 7.59 16.90
N THR A 353 3.84 7.35 18.18
CA THR A 353 2.84 6.95 19.19
C THR A 353 2.54 8.04 20.20
N ASP A 354 3.25 9.18 20.15
CA ASP A 354 3.10 10.31 21.08
C ASP A 354 2.20 11.44 20.58
N TYR A 355 1.57 11.29 19.41
CA TYR A 355 0.56 12.24 18.95
C TYR A 355 -0.63 12.27 19.92
N PRO A 356 -1.05 13.46 20.40
CA PRO A 356 -2.08 13.55 21.41
C PRO A 356 -3.45 13.14 20.86
N ALA A 357 -4.19 12.35 21.62
CA ALA A 357 -5.62 12.17 21.40
C ALA A 357 -6.36 13.51 21.61
N MET A 358 -7.53 13.66 20.98
CA MET A 358 -8.43 14.78 21.22
C MET A 358 -8.75 14.85 22.72
N ALA A 359 -8.62 16.05 23.31
CA ALA A 359 -9.04 16.25 24.69
C ALA A 359 -10.52 15.88 24.80
N ALA A 360 -10.88 15.10 25.82
CA ALA A 360 -12.29 14.81 26.08
C ALA A 360 -13.05 16.14 26.20
N PRO A 361 -14.29 16.23 25.67
CA PRO A 361 -15.12 17.41 25.90
C PRO A 361 -15.14 17.69 27.40
N VAL A 362 -14.79 18.90 27.81
CA VAL A 362 -15.07 19.35 29.17
C VAL A 362 -16.59 19.44 29.24
N ASP A 363 -17.21 18.52 29.96
CA ASP A 363 -18.66 18.52 30.20
C ASP A 363 -19.09 19.94 30.58
N ALA A 364 -19.98 20.54 29.77
CA ALA A 364 -20.55 21.86 30.00
C ALA A 364 -21.96 21.75 30.56
#